data_AF-W4VLP5-F1
#
_entry.id   AF-W4VLP5-F1
#
_cell.length_a   1.000
_cell.length_b   1.000
_cell.length_c   1.000
_cell.angle_alpha   90.00
_cell.angle_beta   90.00
_cell.angle_gamma   90.00
#
_symmetry.space_group_name_H-M   'P 1'
#
loop_
_entity.id
_entity.type
_entity.pdbx_description
1 polymer ?
#
loop_
_entity_poly.entity_id
_entity_poly.type
_entity_poly.pdbx_seq_one_letter_code
_entity_poly.pdbx_strand_id
1 'polypeptide(L)'
;MIKIRTKLLIYFATILLLIVISFLIREQSNHEVRELYQKNEEYFFLLNEITKQTNQTFQSLQFFVHEPFAENLRLYNEDRENLRVLEGKLDARESGGINEENFLNIISDFLGETDQTIEGVNKRNIKQYSASLEEAEETSEYIDEKALNLIDERLTNYQQVAFLLDKKITYTKNMWTMIIFSIIILSILFALWFANGINRTIERLTKAAQEISAGRYSGKDVVVSTKDEFWFLIKTFNEMKKNILESVNDIEEKARLAQLLKDMELKSLQNQINPPHFLFNTLNIIAKNVLY
;
A
#
# COMPACT_ATOMS: atom_id res chain seq x y z
N MET A 1 25.06 -8.01 -18.21
CA MET A 1 23.78 -8.45 -18.82
C MET A 1 22.75 -8.48 -17.71
N ILE A 2 21.74 -7.60 -17.72
CA ILE A 2 20.72 -7.61 -16.65
C ILE A 2 19.68 -8.67 -17.01
N LYS A 3 19.53 -9.65 -16.14
CA LYS A 3 18.55 -10.72 -16.26
C LYS A 3 17.12 -10.15 -16.34
N ILE A 4 16.26 -10.70 -17.18
CA ILE A 4 14.83 -10.36 -17.31
C ILE A 4 14.17 -10.45 -15.94
N ARG A 5 14.50 -11.49 -15.17
CA ARG A 5 14.03 -11.66 -13.78
C ARG A 5 14.45 -10.47 -12.89
N THR A 6 15.68 -9.99 -13.03
CA THR A 6 16.17 -8.84 -12.26
C THR A 6 15.46 -7.55 -12.66
N LYS A 7 15.17 -7.34 -13.95
CA LYS A 7 14.38 -6.18 -14.42
C LYS A 7 12.97 -6.18 -13.81
N LEU A 8 12.30 -7.34 -13.79
CA LEU A 8 10.99 -7.52 -13.15
C LEU A 8 11.04 -7.26 -11.64
N LEU A 9 12.02 -7.82 -10.95
CA LEU A 9 12.16 -7.64 -9.49
C LEU A 9 12.42 -6.18 -9.12
N ILE A 10 13.28 -5.48 -9.87
CA ILE A 10 13.54 -4.04 -9.65
C ILE A 10 12.24 -3.26 -9.85
N TYR A 11 11.50 -3.54 -10.92
CA TYR A 11 10.24 -2.87 -11.22
C TYR A 11 9.19 -3.06 -10.11
N PHE A 12 8.96 -4.30 -9.68
CA PHE A 12 8.03 -4.59 -8.59
C PHE A 12 8.49 -3.96 -7.28
N ALA A 13 9.79 -3.99 -6.98
CA ALA A 13 10.34 -3.35 -5.79
C ALA A 13 10.13 -1.83 -5.80
N THR A 14 10.32 -1.17 -6.95
CA THR A 14 10.04 0.28 -7.07
C THR A 14 8.57 0.62 -6.89
N ILE A 15 7.65 -0.17 -7.43
CA ILE A 15 6.21 0.05 -7.21
C ILE A 15 5.87 -0.13 -5.73
N LEU A 16 6.36 -1.21 -5.11
CA LEU A 16 6.07 -1.50 -3.72
C LEU A 16 6.60 -0.39 -2.82
N LEU A 17 7.81 0.10 -3.09
CA LEU A 17 8.41 1.22 -2.38
C LEU A 17 7.59 2.51 -2.54
N LEU A 18 7.11 2.81 -3.76
CA LEU A 18 6.22 3.96 -3.99
C LEU A 18 4.90 3.85 -3.23
N ILE A 19 4.31 2.65 -3.16
CA ILE A 19 3.08 2.40 -2.40
C ILE A 19 3.33 2.59 -0.91
N VAL A 20 4.43 2.06 -0.37
CA VAL A 20 4.77 2.20 1.05
C VAL A 20 5.04 3.65 1.42
N ILE A 21 5.84 4.38 0.64
CA ILE A 21 6.08 5.81 0.87
C ILE A 21 4.76 6.60 0.82
N SER A 22 3.92 6.30 -0.16
CA SER A 22 2.60 6.92 -0.29
C SER A 22 1.74 6.67 0.96
N PHE A 23 1.76 5.44 1.47
CA PHE A 23 1.03 5.07 2.68
C PHE A 23 1.55 5.81 3.92
N LEU A 24 2.87 5.91 4.10
CA LEU A 24 3.48 6.59 5.25
C LEU A 24 3.14 8.09 5.28
N ILE A 25 3.24 8.78 4.14
CA ILE A 25 2.90 10.21 4.05
C ILE A 25 1.41 10.43 4.35
N ARG A 26 0.53 9.52 3.87
CA ARG A 26 -0.90 9.57 4.18
C ARG A 26 -1.17 9.44 5.67
N GLU A 27 -0.50 8.51 6.35
CA GLU A 27 -0.69 8.27 7.78
C GLU A 27 -0.23 9.47 8.60
N GLN A 28 0.95 10.03 8.29
CA GLN A 28 1.47 11.22 8.95
C GLN A 28 0.52 12.42 8.80
N SER A 29 0.00 12.65 7.59
CA SER A 29 -0.95 13.75 7.35
C SER A 29 -2.27 13.62 8.11
N ASN A 30 -2.70 12.40 8.45
CA ASN A 30 -3.94 12.17 9.19
C ASN A 30 -3.75 12.34 10.70
N HIS A 31 -2.53 12.13 11.22
CA HIS A 31 -2.24 12.20 12.65
C HIS A 31 -2.44 13.61 13.21
N GLU A 32 -1.84 14.64 12.59
CA GLU A 32 -1.94 16.04 13.03
C GLU A 32 -3.39 16.53 13.09
N VAL A 33 -4.22 16.09 12.13
CA VAL A 33 -5.65 16.42 12.11
C VAL A 33 -6.35 15.75 13.28
N ARG A 34 -6.14 14.45 13.50
CA ARG A 34 -6.81 13.72 14.59
C ARG A 34 -6.45 14.27 15.96
N GLU A 35 -5.20 14.62 16.18
CA GLU A 35 -4.72 15.16 17.46
C GLU A 35 -5.39 16.49 17.81
N LEU A 36 -5.55 17.39 16.83
CA LEU A 36 -6.25 18.66 17.02
C LEU A 36 -7.74 18.46 17.36
N TYR A 37 -8.40 17.50 16.69
CA TYR A 37 -9.80 17.16 16.96
C TYR A 37 -9.96 16.63 18.39
N GLN A 38 -9.12 15.67 18.78
CA GLN A 38 -9.19 15.02 20.08
C GLN A 38 -8.93 16.02 21.23
N LYS A 39 -7.93 16.91 21.10
CA LYS A 39 -7.63 17.90 22.15
C LYS A 39 -8.80 18.87 22.41
N ASN A 40 -9.51 19.28 21.35
CA ASN A 40 -10.68 20.15 21.48
C ASN A 40 -11.89 19.40 22.05
N GLU A 41 -12.13 18.14 21.67
CA GLU A 41 -13.19 17.31 22.28
C GLU A 41 -12.96 17.12 23.78
N GLU A 42 -11.74 16.80 24.20
CA GLU A 42 -11.40 16.66 25.62
C GLU A 42 -11.58 17.98 26.39
N TYR A 43 -11.32 19.13 25.74
CA TYR A 43 -11.57 20.44 26.35
C TYR A 43 -13.05 20.70 26.58
N PHE A 44 -13.89 20.48 25.56
CA PHE A 44 -15.34 20.66 25.66
C PHE A 44 -15.97 19.73 26.69
N PHE A 45 -15.49 18.49 26.75
CA PHE A 45 -15.93 17.55 27.77
C PHE A 45 -15.56 18.02 29.18
N LEU A 46 -14.33 18.52 29.37
CA LEU A 46 -13.88 19.04 30.67
C LEU A 46 -14.72 20.24 31.13
N LEU A 47 -15.00 21.20 30.24
CA LEU A 47 -15.85 22.34 30.57
C LEU A 47 -17.27 21.92 30.96
N ASN A 48 -17.86 20.94 30.25
CA ASN A 48 -19.19 20.41 30.58
C ASN A 48 -19.22 19.63 31.91
N GLU A 49 -18.15 18.90 32.24
CA GLU A 49 -18.07 18.23 33.54
C GLU A 49 -17.87 19.25 34.67
N ILE A 50 -17.12 20.33 34.45
CA ILE A 50 -16.99 21.43 35.42
C ILE A 50 -18.35 22.05 35.70
N THR A 51 -19.09 22.49 34.68
CA THR A 51 -20.42 23.11 34.88
C THR A 51 -21.41 22.19 35.59
N LYS A 52 -21.45 20.91 35.18
CA LYS A 52 -22.27 19.91 35.86
C LYS A 52 -21.85 19.71 37.33
N GLN A 53 -20.56 19.58 37.60
CA GLN A 53 -20.06 19.36 38.96
C GLN A 53 -20.22 20.61 39.84
N THR A 54 -20.10 21.82 39.29
CA THR A 54 -20.42 23.09 39.96
C THR A 54 -21.87 23.10 40.41
N ASN A 55 -22.80 22.80 39.50
CA ASN A 55 -24.22 22.70 39.82
C ASN A 55 -24.53 21.65 40.89
N GLN A 56 -23.87 20.48 40.83
CA GLN A 56 -24.01 19.44 41.86
C GLN A 56 -23.46 19.90 43.21
N THR A 57 -22.31 20.59 43.23
CA THR A 57 -21.70 21.15 44.44
C THR A 57 -22.58 22.21 45.08
N PHE A 58 -23.20 23.08 44.27
CA PHE A 58 -24.15 24.07 44.76
C PHE A 58 -25.42 23.42 45.35
N GLN A 59 -25.96 22.39 44.69
CA GLN A 59 -27.12 21.65 45.20
C GLN A 59 -26.82 20.96 46.54
N SER A 60 -25.67 20.30 46.68
CA SER A 60 -25.28 19.65 47.94
C SER A 60 -24.96 20.66 49.05
N LEU A 61 -24.41 21.83 48.70
CA LEU A 61 -24.30 22.97 49.61
C LEU A 61 -25.67 23.43 50.10
N GLN A 62 -26.63 23.64 49.19
CA GLN A 62 -27.99 24.07 49.51
C GLN A 62 -28.70 23.07 50.44
N PHE A 63 -28.56 21.76 50.18
CA PHE A 63 -29.07 20.71 51.07
C PHE A 63 -28.45 20.79 52.47
N PHE A 64 -27.15 21.02 52.58
CA PHE A 64 -26.50 21.19 53.87
C PHE A 64 -26.93 22.46 54.61
N VAL A 65 -27.12 23.58 53.90
CA VAL A 65 -27.63 24.82 54.51
C VAL A 65 -29.05 24.62 55.07
N HIS A 66 -29.90 23.88 54.35
CA HIS A 66 -31.26 23.57 54.80
C HIS A 66 -31.28 22.55 55.95
N GLU A 67 -30.46 21.51 55.84
CA GLU A 67 -30.37 20.38 56.76
C GLU A 67 -28.89 20.14 57.13
N PRO A 68 -28.37 20.78 58.21
CA PRO A 68 -26.96 20.74 58.56
C PRO A 68 -26.58 19.43 59.29
N PHE A 69 -26.84 18.30 58.63
CA PHE A 69 -26.47 16.97 59.06
C PHE A 69 -25.10 16.57 58.53
N ALA A 70 -24.40 15.70 59.27
CA ALA A 70 -23.08 15.21 58.88
C ALA A 70 -23.08 14.47 57.52
N GLU A 71 -24.20 13.84 57.15
CA GLU A 71 -24.37 13.18 55.86
C GLU A 71 -24.38 14.17 54.69
N ASN A 72 -25.15 15.26 54.80
CA ASN A 72 -25.21 16.31 53.78
C ASN A 72 -23.87 17.06 53.67
N LEU A 73 -23.19 17.29 54.80
CA LEU A 73 -21.84 17.85 54.81
C LEU A 73 -20.84 16.93 54.08
N ARG A 74 -20.94 15.62 54.26
CA ARG A 74 -20.07 14.66 53.57
C ARG A 74 -20.31 14.69 52.06
N LEU A 75 -21.57 14.71 51.62
CA LEU A 75 -21.94 14.80 50.22
C LEU A 75 -21.36 16.08 49.58
N TYR A 76 -21.56 17.23 50.21
CA TYR A 76 -20.96 18.50 49.75
C TYR A 76 -19.43 18.42 49.65
N ASN A 77 -18.74 17.86 50.66
CA ASN A 77 -17.29 17.75 50.61
C ASN A 77 -16.80 16.84 49.47
N GLU A 78 -17.54 15.78 49.15
CA GLU A 78 -17.26 14.90 48.02
C GLU A 78 -17.43 15.65 46.69
N ASP A 79 -18.54 16.35 46.51
CA ASP A 79 -18.80 17.13 45.30
C ASP A 79 -17.78 18.26 45.11
N ARG A 80 -17.43 18.96 46.18
CA ARG A 80 -16.42 20.02 46.18
C ARG A 80 -15.04 19.47 45.80
N GLU A 81 -14.65 18.32 46.33
CA GLU A 81 -13.37 17.71 45.99
C GLU A 81 -13.34 17.25 44.52
N ASN A 82 -14.44 16.70 44.02
CA ASN A 82 -14.57 16.36 42.60
C ASN A 82 -14.41 17.60 41.70
N LEU A 83 -15.02 18.73 42.07
CA LEU A 83 -14.85 19.99 41.36
C LEU A 83 -13.39 20.47 41.39
N ARG A 84 -12.73 20.39 42.55
CA ARG A 84 -11.32 20.78 42.71
C ARG A 84 -10.37 19.93 41.87
N VAL A 85 -10.67 18.64 41.70
CA VAL A 85 -9.94 17.76 40.79
C VAL A 85 -10.12 18.20 39.33
N LEU A 86 -11.32 18.63 38.93
CA LEU A 86 -11.57 19.13 37.57
C LEU A 86 -10.89 20.48 37.32
N GLU A 87 -10.92 21.39 38.30
CA GLU A 87 -10.18 22.65 38.29
C GLU A 87 -8.68 22.40 38.07
N GLY A 88 -8.07 21.48 38.85
CA GLY A 88 -6.66 21.14 38.68
C GLY A 88 -6.33 20.49 37.33
N LYS A 89 -7.27 19.74 36.73
CA LYS A 89 -7.09 19.21 35.36
C LYS A 89 -7.12 20.32 34.30
N LEU A 90 -7.89 21.38 34.53
CA LEU A 90 -7.95 22.54 33.65
C LEU A 90 -6.67 23.38 33.78
N ASP A 91 -6.22 23.65 35.01
CA ASP A 91 -4.99 24.40 35.29
C ASP A 91 -3.73 23.72 34.72
N ALA A 92 -3.66 22.39 34.78
CA ALA A 92 -2.53 21.63 34.24
C ALA A 92 -2.41 21.67 32.70
N ARG A 93 -3.38 22.26 31.97
CA ARG A 93 -3.30 22.38 30.51
C ARG A 93 -2.40 23.54 30.11
N GLU A 94 -1.28 23.25 29.44
CA GLU A 94 -0.31 24.22 28.89
C GLU A 94 -0.88 25.22 27.85
N SER A 95 -2.18 25.22 27.57
CA SER A 95 -2.81 26.00 26.49
C SER A 95 -3.77 27.10 26.95
N GLY A 96 -3.82 27.39 28.26
CA GLY A 96 -4.71 28.41 28.81
C GLY A 96 -4.35 29.82 28.38
N GLY A 97 -5.15 30.40 27.48
CA GLY A 97 -5.15 31.85 27.25
C GLY A 97 -5.81 32.59 28.42
N ILE A 98 -5.83 33.92 28.34
CA ILE A 98 -6.43 34.81 29.36
C ILE A 98 -7.86 34.40 29.73
N ASN A 99 -8.64 33.86 28.78
CA ASN A 99 -10.02 33.44 29.02
C ASN A 99 -10.13 32.15 29.88
N GLU A 100 -9.15 31.24 29.80
CA GLU A 100 -9.10 30.03 30.65
C GLU A 100 -8.63 30.37 32.06
N GLU A 101 -7.64 31.26 32.21
CA GLU A 101 -7.20 31.76 33.51
C GLU A 101 -8.33 32.49 34.25
N ASN A 102 -9.08 33.34 33.54
CA ASN A 102 -10.28 33.97 34.11
C ASN A 102 -11.34 32.94 34.54
N PHE A 103 -11.52 31.86 33.79
CA PHE A 103 -12.47 30.81 34.14
C PHE A 103 -12.05 30.01 35.37
N LEU A 104 -10.75 29.71 35.50
CA LEU A 104 -10.18 29.10 36.70
C LEU A 104 -10.41 29.98 37.93
N ASN A 105 -10.19 31.30 37.82
CA ASN A 105 -10.43 32.22 38.92
C ASN A 105 -11.90 32.20 39.37
N ILE A 106 -12.85 32.18 38.44
CA ILE A 106 -14.29 32.10 38.77
C ILE A 106 -14.62 30.78 39.50
N ILE A 107 -14.02 29.65 39.10
CA ILE A 107 -14.21 28.37 39.81
C ILE A 107 -13.63 28.45 41.23
N SER A 108 -12.44 29.04 41.38
CA SER A 108 -11.81 29.23 42.69
C SER A 108 -12.65 30.17 43.59
N ASP A 109 -13.24 31.22 43.03
CA ASP A 109 -14.10 32.15 43.75
C ASP A 109 -15.37 31.43 44.23
N PHE A 110 -16.03 30.65 43.36
CA PHE A 110 -17.16 29.80 43.73
C PHE A 110 -16.82 28.85 44.89
N LEU A 111 -15.69 28.14 44.80
CA LEU A 111 -15.23 27.26 45.88
C LEU A 111 -15.04 28.03 47.20
N GLY A 112 -14.47 29.23 47.15
CA GLY A 112 -14.30 30.12 48.30
C GLY A 112 -15.63 30.57 48.91
N GLU A 113 -16.62 30.94 48.09
CA GLU A 113 -17.98 31.32 48.52
C GLU A 113 -18.68 30.13 49.19
N THR A 114 -18.50 28.91 48.67
CA THR A 114 -19.05 27.70 49.30
C THR A 114 -18.43 27.46 50.68
N ASP A 115 -17.11 27.63 50.83
CA ASP A 115 -16.42 27.46 52.12
C ASP A 115 -16.89 28.51 53.15
N GLN A 116 -17.10 29.76 52.72
CA GLN A 116 -17.65 30.82 53.56
C GLN A 116 -19.08 30.50 54.02
N THR A 117 -19.90 29.91 53.14
CA THR A 117 -21.26 29.48 53.46
C THR A 117 -21.25 28.40 54.55
N ILE A 118 -20.40 27.37 54.41
CA ILE A 118 -20.23 26.33 55.44
C ILE A 118 -19.79 26.94 56.78
N GLU A 119 -18.83 27.86 56.74
CA GLU A 119 -18.34 28.53 57.96
C GLU A 119 -19.46 29.34 58.65
N GLY A 120 -20.27 30.06 57.86
CA GLY A 120 -21.40 30.82 58.37
C GLY A 120 -22.51 29.95 58.97
N VAL A 121 -22.81 28.80 58.36
CA VAL A 121 -23.75 27.80 58.92
C VAL A 121 -23.24 27.28 60.27
N ASN A 122 -21.96 26.91 60.35
CA ASN A 122 -21.34 26.42 61.59
C ASN A 122 -21.34 27.48 62.71
N LYS A 123 -21.11 28.74 62.36
CA LYS A 123 -21.18 29.89 63.28
C LYS A 123 -22.61 30.33 63.61
N ARG A 124 -23.62 29.74 62.97
CA ARG A 124 -25.05 30.13 63.06
C ARG A 124 -25.30 31.60 62.69
N ASN A 125 -24.50 32.14 61.77
CA ASN A 125 -24.62 33.51 61.31
C ASN A 125 -25.47 33.59 60.03
N ILE A 126 -26.79 33.68 60.21
CA ILE A 126 -27.78 33.68 59.12
C ILE A 126 -27.46 34.72 58.05
N LYS A 127 -27.17 35.95 58.46
CA LYS A 127 -26.90 37.03 57.51
C LYS A 127 -25.67 36.75 56.64
N GLN A 128 -24.64 36.13 57.21
CA GLN A 128 -23.42 35.82 56.48
C GLN A 128 -23.62 34.65 55.53
N TYR A 129 -24.13 33.50 56.00
CA TYR A 129 -24.25 32.33 55.12
C TYR A 129 -25.32 32.52 54.05
N SER A 130 -26.37 33.32 54.29
CA SER A 130 -27.36 33.63 53.25
C SER A 130 -26.77 34.49 52.14
N ALA A 131 -25.92 35.46 52.48
CA ALA A 131 -25.24 36.29 51.48
C ALA A 131 -24.23 35.47 50.66
N SER A 132 -23.39 34.66 51.32
CA SER A 132 -22.42 33.82 50.60
C SER A 132 -23.06 32.69 49.80
N LEU A 133 -24.25 32.22 50.21
CA LEU A 133 -25.03 31.25 49.43
C LEU A 133 -25.61 31.90 48.16
N GLU A 134 -26.10 33.13 48.25
CA GLU A 134 -26.57 33.92 47.10
C GLU A 134 -25.42 34.22 46.14
N GLU A 135 -24.26 34.64 46.65
CA GLU A 135 -23.04 34.81 45.85
C GLU A 135 -22.64 33.49 45.14
N ALA A 136 -22.64 32.36 45.86
CA ALA A 136 -22.35 31.06 45.26
C ALA A 136 -23.36 30.64 44.17
N GLU A 137 -24.64 31.00 44.32
CA GLU A 137 -25.67 30.78 43.30
C GLU A 137 -25.35 31.57 42.03
N GLU A 138 -25.13 32.88 42.18
CA GLU A 138 -24.78 33.79 41.09
C GLU A 138 -23.52 33.34 40.36
N THR A 139 -22.47 32.97 41.10
CA THR A 139 -21.21 32.49 40.52
C THR A 139 -21.40 31.15 39.81
N SER A 140 -22.26 30.26 40.30
CA SER A 140 -22.55 28.99 39.63
C SER A 140 -23.24 29.18 38.26
N GLU A 141 -24.21 30.10 38.18
CA GLU A 141 -24.85 30.47 36.91
C GLU A 141 -23.86 31.15 35.96
N TYR A 142 -22.98 31.99 36.50
CA TYR A 142 -21.93 32.65 35.72
C TYR A 142 -20.91 31.66 35.15
N ILE A 143 -20.58 30.59 35.88
CA ILE A 143 -19.73 29.49 35.39
C ILE A 143 -20.37 28.82 34.16
N ASP A 144 -21.68 28.56 34.20
CA ASP A 144 -22.42 27.97 33.06
C ASP A 144 -22.36 28.87 31.82
N GLU A 145 -22.65 30.16 31.98
CA GLU A 145 -22.57 31.14 30.89
C GLU A 145 -21.14 31.25 30.33
N LYS A 146 -20.15 31.32 31.22
CA LYS A 146 -18.74 31.48 30.82
C LYS A 146 -18.22 30.25 30.10
N ALA A 147 -18.57 29.05 30.56
CA ALA A 147 -18.23 27.80 29.89
C ALA A 147 -18.84 27.73 28.49
N LEU A 148 -20.11 28.11 28.33
CA LEU A 148 -20.76 28.19 27.02
C LEU A 148 -20.05 29.17 26.09
N ASN A 149 -19.67 30.34 26.58
CA ASN A 149 -18.91 31.33 25.80
C ASN A 149 -17.54 30.80 25.36
N LEU A 150 -16.81 30.10 26.24
CA LEU A 150 -15.53 29.47 25.91
C LEU A 150 -15.70 28.36 24.84
N ILE A 151 -16.76 27.56 24.97
CA ILE A 151 -17.11 26.54 23.99
C ILE A 151 -17.42 27.20 22.65
N ASP A 152 -18.25 28.24 22.62
CA ASP A 152 -18.66 28.93 21.39
C ASP A 152 -17.49 29.65 20.69
N GLU A 153 -16.64 30.36 21.46
CA GLU A 153 -15.43 31.00 20.93
C GLU A 153 -14.51 29.96 20.27
N ARG A 154 -14.28 28.85 20.97
CA ARG A 154 -13.41 27.79 20.47
C ARG A 154 -14.04 27.03 19.31
N LEU A 155 -15.36 26.80 19.33
CA LEU A 155 -16.10 26.19 18.21
C LEU A 155 -16.08 27.08 16.98
N THR A 156 -16.24 28.40 17.13
CA THR A 156 -16.18 29.36 16.01
C THR A 156 -14.80 29.37 15.37
N ASN A 157 -13.75 29.47 16.19
CA ASN A 157 -12.37 29.36 15.74
C ASN A 157 -12.10 27.98 15.09
N TYR A 158 -12.64 26.93 15.69
CA TYR A 158 -12.52 25.57 15.19
C TYR A 158 -13.26 25.35 13.89
N GLN A 159 -14.45 25.92 13.67
CA GLN A 159 -15.20 25.79 12.43
C GLN A 159 -14.44 26.40 11.26
N GLN A 160 -13.80 27.56 11.47
CA GLN A 160 -12.96 28.19 10.45
C GLN A 160 -11.74 27.31 10.13
N VAL A 161 -11.08 26.77 11.15
CA VAL A 161 -9.94 25.86 10.97
C VAL A 161 -10.38 24.52 10.36
N ALA A 162 -11.49 23.95 10.79
CA ALA A 162 -12.07 22.70 10.30
C ALA A 162 -12.48 22.82 8.84
N PHE A 163 -13.01 23.96 8.39
CA PHE A 163 -13.30 24.19 6.97
C PHE A 163 -12.02 24.19 6.12
N LEU A 164 -10.95 24.82 6.61
CA LEU A 164 -9.64 24.80 5.93
C LEU A 164 -9.01 23.41 5.94
N LEU A 165 -9.15 22.68 7.06
CA LEU A 165 -8.70 21.30 7.20
C LEU A 165 -9.49 20.36 6.32
N ASP A 166 -10.81 20.46 6.24
CA ASP A 166 -11.65 19.60 5.40
C ASP A 166 -11.35 19.83 3.91
N LYS A 167 -11.12 21.09 3.51
CA LYS A 167 -10.58 21.39 2.17
C LYS A 167 -9.22 20.76 1.96
N LYS A 168 -8.26 20.92 2.89
CA LYS A 168 -6.92 20.31 2.80
C LYS A 168 -7.01 18.78 2.72
N ILE A 169 -7.86 18.16 3.53
CA ILE A 169 -8.11 16.71 3.56
C ILE A 169 -8.68 16.26 2.22
N THR A 170 -9.66 16.98 1.68
CA THR A 170 -10.25 16.68 0.37
C THR A 170 -9.23 16.80 -0.76
N TYR A 171 -8.43 17.87 -0.79
CA TYR A 171 -7.35 18.03 -1.77
C TYR A 171 -6.30 16.92 -1.62
N THR A 172 -5.90 16.61 -0.40
CA THR A 172 -4.92 15.55 -0.10
C THR A 172 -5.45 14.19 -0.53
N LYS A 173 -6.71 13.88 -0.23
CA LYS A 173 -7.40 12.64 -0.65
C LYS A 173 -7.52 12.52 -2.17
N ASN A 174 -7.89 13.60 -2.85
CA ASN A 174 -7.99 13.63 -4.31
C ASN A 174 -6.61 13.46 -4.95
N MET A 175 -5.58 14.10 -4.41
CA MET A 175 -4.18 13.92 -4.83
C MET A 175 -3.73 12.46 -4.67
N TRP A 176 -4.04 11.83 -3.53
CA TRP A 176 -3.74 10.41 -3.31
C TRP A 176 -4.44 9.50 -4.30
N THR A 177 -5.71 9.78 -4.56
CA THR A 177 -6.50 9.04 -5.55
C THR A 177 -5.84 9.15 -6.92
N MET A 178 -5.41 10.34 -7.33
CA MET A 178 -4.67 10.56 -8.58
C MET A 178 -3.34 9.82 -8.64
N ILE A 179 -2.56 9.80 -7.55
CA ILE A 179 -1.28 9.07 -7.48
C ILE A 179 -1.51 7.57 -7.67
N ILE A 180 -2.49 6.99 -6.96
CA ILE A 180 -2.82 5.56 -7.09
C ILE A 180 -3.27 5.24 -8.52
N PHE A 181 -4.15 6.05 -9.10
CA PHE A 181 -4.57 5.88 -10.50
C PHE A 181 -3.37 5.96 -11.47
N SER A 182 -2.45 6.89 -11.26
CA SER A 182 -1.23 7.02 -12.07
C SER A 182 -0.35 5.77 -11.97
N ILE A 183 -0.15 5.23 -10.77
CA ILE A 183 0.62 3.99 -10.55
C ILE A 183 -0.04 2.81 -11.27
N ILE A 184 -1.37 2.69 -11.20
CA ILE A 184 -2.12 1.64 -11.90
C ILE A 184 -1.94 1.75 -13.41
N ILE A 185 -2.11 2.95 -13.96
CA ILE A 185 -1.93 3.19 -15.40
C ILE A 185 -0.50 2.85 -15.84
N LEU A 186 0.50 3.29 -15.08
CA LEU A 186 1.91 2.99 -15.37
C LEU A 186 2.19 1.48 -15.27
N SER A 187 1.52 0.79 -14.35
CA SER A 187 1.59 -0.67 -14.19
C SER A 187 1.04 -1.42 -15.39
N ILE A 188 -0.11 -0.98 -15.90
CA ILE A 188 -0.74 -1.56 -17.10
C ILE A 188 0.14 -1.32 -18.33
N LEU A 189 0.63 -0.08 -18.52
CA LEU A 189 1.50 0.26 -19.65
C LEU A 189 2.79 -0.56 -19.65
N PHE A 190 3.43 -0.70 -18.49
CA PHE A 190 4.61 -1.54 -18.36
C PHE A 190 4.30 -3.02 -18.63
N ALA A 191 3.20 -3.54 -18.09
CA ALA A 191 2.80 -4.93 -18.31
C ALA A 191 2.56 -5.22 -19.80
N LEU A 192 1.87 -4.33 -20.53
CA LEU A 192 1.65 -4.45 -21.96
C LEU A 192 2.95 -4.37 -22.77
N TRP A 193 3.81 -3.40 -22.46
CA TRP A 193 5.11 -3.26 -23.12
C TRP A 193 6.00 -4.50 -22.90
N PHE A 194 6.05 -4.99 -21.66
CA PHE A 194 6.85 -6.14 -21.27
C PHE A 194 6.31 -7.45 -21.89
N ALA A 195 4.99 -7.66 -21.83
CA ALA A 195 4.35 -8.82 -22.44
C ALA A 195 4.56 -8.85 -23.96
N ASN A 196 4.43 -7.71 -24.65
CA ASN A 196 4.68 -7.63 -26.09
C ASN A 196 6.14 -7.95 -26.45
N GLY A 197 7.11 -7.50 -25.65
CA GLY A 197 8.53 -7.82 -25.86
C GLY A 197 8.82 -9.33 -25.76
N ILE A 198 8.26 -9.98 -24.74
CA ILE A 198 8.37 -11.43 -24.56
C ILE A 198 7.65 -12.18 -25.68
N ASN A 199 6.37 -11.86 -25.91
CA ASN A 199 5.52 -12.60 -26.82
C ASN A 199 6.07 -12.57 -28.25
N ARG A 200 6.55 -11.41 -28.72
CA ARG A 200 7.16 -11.27 -30.05
C ARG A 200 8.42 -12.13 -30.21
N THR A 201 9.21 -12.26 -29.15
CA THR A 201 10.45 -13.05 -29.18
C THR A 201 10.14 -14.55 -29.19
N ILE A 202 9.19 -14.97 -28.36
CA ILE A 202 8.70 -16.35 -28.31
C ILE A 202 8.06 -16.73 -29.65
N GLU A 203 7.19 -15.88 -30.22
CA GLU A 203 6.52 -16.15 -31.49
C GLU A 203 7.52 -16.36 -32.64
N ARG A 204 8.59 -15.55 -32.69
CA ARG A 204 9.67 -15.71 -33.68
C ARG A 204 10.39 -17.04 -33.54
N LEU A 205 10.73 -17.44 -32.32
CA LEU A 205 11.35 -18.74 -32.05
C LEU A 205 10.41 -19.89 -32.42
N THR A 206 9.13 -19.79 -32.07
CA THR A 206 8.12 -20.81 -32.41
C THR A 206 7.99 -20.99 -33.92
N LYS A 207 7.92 -19.89 -34.69
CA LYS A 207 7.86 -19.96 -36.16
C LYS A 207 9.13 -20.59 -36.76
N ALA A 208 10.31 -20.20 -36.29
CA ALA A 208 11.56 -20.78 -36.75
C ALA A 208 11.66 -22.28 -36.40
N ALA A 209 11.21 -22.68 -35.21
CA ALA A 209 11.16 -24.08 -34.81
C ALA A 209 10.18 -24.90 -35.68
N GLN A 210 9.03 -24.33 -36.04
CA GLN A 210 8.09 -24.96 -36.96
C GLN A 210 8.68 -25.16 -38.37
N GLU A 211 9.47 -24.21 -38.88
CA GLU A 211 10.18 -24.37 -40.16
C GLU A 211 11.20 -25.51 -40.12
N ILE A 212 12.02 -25.57 -39.07
CA ILE A 212 12.98 -26.65 -38.85
C ILE A 212 12.26 -28.00 -38.76
N SER A 213 11.17 -28.08 -37.99
CA SER A 213 10.38 -29.31 -37.84
C SER A 213 9.74 -29.77 -39.16
N ALA A 214 9.51 -28.86 -40.10
CA ALA A 214 8.98 -29.15 -41.43
C ALA A 214 10.08 -29.48 -42.46
N GLY A 215 11.33 -29.67 -42.01
CA GLY A 215 12.49 -29.99 -42.87
C GLY A 215 13.06 -28.79 -43.63
N ARG A 216 12.67 -27.55 -43.27
CA ARG A 216 13.18 -26.33 -43.92
C ARG A 216 14.27 -25.69 -43.07
N TYR A 217 15.53 -26.04 -43.37
CA TYR A 217 16.69 -25.64 -42.57
C TYR A 217 17.39 -24.35 -43.05
N SER A 218 17.16 -23.93 -44.30
CA SER A 218 17.84 -22.77 -44.92
C SER A 218 17.23 -21.40 -44.59
N GLY A 219 16.33 -21.32 -43.61
CA GLY A 219 15.70 -20.06 -43.18
C GLY A 219 16.70 -19.09 -42.55
N LYS A 220 16.37 -17.79 -42.54
CA LYS A 220 17.19 -16.74 -41.90
C LYS A 220 17.32 -16.99 -40.39
N ASP A 221 18.41 -16.55 -39.78
CA ASP A 221 18.60 -16.63 -38.34
C ASP A 221 17.58 -15.77 -37.59
N VAL A 222 17.17 -16.25 -36.41
CA VAL A 222 16.35 -15.43 -35.51
C VAL A 222 17.25 -14.36 -34.92
N VAL A 223 16.87 -13.09 -35.11
CA VAL A 223 17.62 -11.93 -34.58
C VAL A 223 16.81 -11.23 -33.51
N VAL A 224 17.45 -10.94 -32.38
CA VAL A 224 16.94 -10.05 -31.33
C VAL A 224 17.91 -8.91 -31.06
N SER A 225 17.33 -7.74 -30.80
CA SER A 225 18.07 -6.52 -30.49
C SER A 225 18.43 -6.40 -29.01
N THR A 226 17.80 -7.18 -28.13
CA THR A 226 18.01 -7.12 -26.67
C THR A 226 19.12 -8.07 -26.23
N LYS A 227 20.07 -7.58 -25.42
CA LYS A 227 21.12 -8.38 -24.77
C LYS A 227 20.65 -8.85 -23.39
N ASP A 228 19.70 -9.78 -23.36
CA ASP A 228 19.18 -10.44 -22.16
C ASP A 228 19.14 -11.97 -22.34
N GLU A 229 18.46 -12.72 -21.47
CA GLU A 229 18.41 -14.19 -21.55
C GLU A 229 17.89 -14.69 -22.90
N PHE A 230 17.04 -13.92 -23.59
CA PHE A 230 16.61 -14.26 -24.95
C PHE A 230 17.76 -14.21 -25.95
N TRP A 231 18.73 -13.31 -25.79
CA TRP A 231 19.92 -13.29 -26.64
C TRP A 231 20.68 -14.60 -26.55
N PHE A 232 20.89 -15.10 -25.32
CA PHE A 232 21.58 -16.37 -25.12
C PHE A 232 20.78 -17.53 -25.71
N LEU A 233 19.48 -17.58 -25.44
CA LEU A 233 18.60 -18.62 -25.98
C LEU A 233 18.59 -18.64 -27.51
N ILE A 234 18.50 -17.47 -28.15
CA ILE A 234 18.47 -17.34 -29.61
C ILE A 234 19.81 -17.69 -30.24
N LYS A 235 20.92 -17.30 -29.60
CA LYS A 235 22.25 -17.69 -30.05
C LYS A 235 22.38 -19.21 -30.08
N THR A 236 22.05 -19.87 -28.97
CA THR A 236 22.07 -21.35 -28.89
C THR A 236 21.10 -21.98 -29.89
N PHE A 237 19.92 -21.40 -30.09
CA PHE A 237 18.94 -21.88 -31.07
C PHE A 237 19.49 -21.83 -32.51
N ASN A 238 20.12 -20.71 -32.90
CA ASN A 238 20.70 -20.56 -34.24
C ASN A 238 21.90 -21.52 -34.42
N GLU A 239 22.73 -21.71 -33.39
CA GLU A 239 23.80 -22.72 -33.41
C GLU A 239 23.25 -24.14 -33.61
N MET A 240 22.18 -24.52 -32.89
CA MET A 240 21.52 -25.81 -33.10
C MET A 240 20.97 -25.96 -34.51
N LYS A 241 20.31 -24.93 -35.05
CA LYS A 241 19.81 -24.93 -36.44
C LYS A 241 20.93 -25.20 -37.44
N LYS A 242 22.07 -24.53 -37.27
CA LYS A 242 23.24 -24.70 -38.14
C LYS A 242 23.79 -26.13 -38.08
N ASN A 243 23.95 -26.68 -36.87
CA ASN A 243 24.45 -28.05 -36.69
C ASN A 243 23.50 -29.10 -37.31
N ILE A 244 22.18 -28.89 -37.22
CA ILE A 244 21.19 -29.75 -37.88
C ILE A 244 21.33 -29.68 -39.40
N LEU A 245 21.46 -28.48 -39.98
CA LEU A 245 21.64 -28.31 -41.42
C LEU A 245 22.91 -29.01 -41.92
N GLU A 246 24.04 -28.84 -41.22
CA GLU A 246 25.30 -29.53 -41.53
C GLU A 246 25.13 -31.06 -41.46
N SER A 247 24.48 -31.56 -40.40
CA SER A 247 24.23 -33.00 -40.25
C SER A 247 23.35 -33.57 -41.36
N VAL A 248 22.34 -32.82 -41.81
CA VAL A 248 21.46 -33.24 -42.92
C VAL A 248 22.24 -33.29 -44.24
N ASN A 249 23.06 -32.28 -44.52
CA ASN A 249 23.90 -32.24 -45.73
C ASN A 249 24.90 -33.41 -45.76
N ASP A 250 25.55 -33.71 -44.62
CA ASP A 250 26.47 -34.84 -44.49
C ASP A 250 25.78 -36.19 -44.77
N ILE A 251 24.54 -36.36 -44.31
CA ILE A 251 23.75 -37.57 -44.57
C ILE A 251 23.39 -37.67 -46.06
N GLU A 252 22.97 -36.57 -46.69
CA GLU A 252 22.66 -36.54 -48.13
C GLU A 252 23.89 -36.85 -48.99
N GLU A 253 25.06 -36.29 -48.65
CA GLU A 253 26.32 -36.56 -49.35
C GLU A 253 26.73 -38.03 -49.23
N LYS A 254 26.67 -38.60 -48.01
CA LYS A 254 26.95 -40.02 -47.78
C LYS A 254 25.98 -40.93 -48.53
N ALA A 255 24.69 -40.59 -48.56
CA ALA A 255 23.69 -41.34 -49.32
C ALA A 255 23.99 -41.30 -50.83
N ARG A 256 24.38 -40.14 -51.36
CA ARG A 256 24.77 -39.99 -52.77
C ARG A 256 26.02 -40.80 -53.12
N LEU A 257 27.03 -40.78 -52.25
CA LEU A 257 28.24 -41.59 -52.42
C LEU A 257 27.94 -43.09 -52.39
N ALA A 258 27.11 -43.53 -51.44
CA ALA A 258 26.69 -44.94 -51.35
C ALA A 258 25.94 -45.39 -52.62
N GLN A 259 25.06 -44.54 -53.16
CA GLN A 259 24.36 -44.83 -54.42
C GLN A 259 25.33 -44.92 -55.61
N LEU A 260 26.29 -43.99 -55.72
CA LEU A 260 27.31 -44.03 -56.77
C LEU A 260 28.18 -45.29 -56.69
N LEU A 261 28.58 -45.69 -55.49
CA LEU A 261 29.34 -46.93 -55.27
C LEU A 261 28.54 -48.16 -55.72
N LYS A 262 27.27 -48.22 -55.35
CA LYS A 262 26.36 -49.30 -55.78
C LYS A 262 26.22 -49.37 -57.30
N ASP A 263 26.07 -48.22 -57.96
CA ASP A 263 25.96 -48.16 -59.41
C ASP A 263 27.27 -48.57 -60.10
N MET A 264 28.43 -48.22 -59.54
CA MET A 264 29.74 -48.69 -60.01
C MET A 264 29.91 -50.20 -59.84
N GLU A 265 29.50 -50.75 -58.69
CA GLU A 265 29.53 -52.19 -58.42
C GLU A 265 28.63 -52.95 -59.40
N LEU A 266 27.39 -52.48 -59.62
CA LEU A 266 26.48 -53.08 -60.60
C LEU A 266 27.03 -53.02 -62.02
N LYS A 267 27.63 -51.90 -62.44
CA LYS A 267 28.31 -51.79 -63.75
C LYS A 267 29.51 -52.73 -63.86
N SER A 268 30.28 -52.89 -62.78
CA SER A 268 31.40 -53.84 -62.73
C SER A 268 30.91 -55.29 -62.86
N LEU A 269 29.85 -55.66 -62.15
CA LEU A 269 29.21 -56.98 -62.27
C LEU A 269 28.64 -57.20 -63.68
N GLN A 270 27.97 -56.22 -64.27
CA GLN A 270 27.54 -56.29 -65.69
C GLN A 270 28.73 -56.46 -66.64
N ASN A 271 29.85 -55.78 -66.39
CA ASN A 271 31.06 -55.96 -67.18
C ASN A 271 31.71 -57.35 -67.01
N GLN A 272 31.57 -58.00 -65.86
CA GLN A 272 31.96 -59.42 -65.71
C GLN A 272 31.03 -60.37 -66.47
N ILE A 273 29.77 -59.99 -66.66
CA ILE A 273 28.78 -60.74 -67.44
C ILE A 273 28.86 -60.40 -68.96
N ASN A 274 29.55 -59.32 -69.33
CA ASN A 274 29.70 -58.90 -70.72
C ASN A 274 30.41 -59.98 -71.57
N PRO A 275 30.01 -60.15 -72.85
CA PRO A 275 29.81 -61.48 -73.42
C PRO A 275 30.93 -62.09 -74.29
N PRO A 276 32.22 -61.68 -74.32
CA PRO A 276 33.15 -62.36 -75.22
C PRO A 276 33.34 -63.83 -74.81
N HIS A 277 33.48 -64.12 -73.52
CA HIS A 277 33.89 -65.45 -73.07
C HIS A 277 32.75 -66.48 -73.04
N PHE A 278 31.50 -66.05 -72.80
CA PHE A 278 30.35 -66.95 -72.79
C PHE A 278 29.86 -67.28 -74.21
N LEU A 279 29.82 -66.29 -75.11
CA LEU A 279 29.55 -66.54 -76.53
C LEU A 279 30.68 -67.33 -77.20
N PHE A 280 31.96 -67.05 -76.91
CA PHE A 280 33.05 -67.88 -77.45
C PHE A 280 32.98 -69.33 -76.96
N ASN A 281 32.67 -69.56 -75.67
CA ASN A 281 32.53 -70.92 -75.16
C ASN A 281 31.33 -71.64 -75.77
N THR A 282 30.22 -70.95 -76.00
CA THR A 282 29.03 -71.55 -76.64
C THR A 282 29.29 -71.85 -78.12
N LEU A 283 29.95 -70.93 -78.84
CA LEU A 283 30.37 -71.14 -80.24
C LEU A 283 31.40 -72.27 -80.35
N ASN A 284 32.37 -72.35 -79.43
CA ASN A 284 33.34 -73.44 -79.40
C ASN A 284 32.70 -74.79 -79.06
N ILE A 285 31.73 -74.84 -78.15
CA ILE A 285 31.02 -76.09 -77.82
C ILE A 285 30.18 -76.57 -79.01
N ILE A 286 29.49 -75.66 -79.72
CA ILE A 286 28.77 -76.00 -80.95
C ILE A 286 29.75 -76.44 -82.05
N ALA A 287 30.87 -75.75 -82.23
CA ALA A 287 31.91 -76.14 -83.20
C ALA A 287 32.56 -77.49 -82.88
N LYS A 288 32.70 -77.84 -81.59
CA LYS A 288 33.29 -79.12 -81.16
C LYS A 288 32.33 -80.31 -81.31
N ASN A 289 31.03 -80.09 -81.19
CA ASN A 289 29.99 -81.11 -81.41
C ASN A 289 29.63 -81.32 -82.90
N VAL A 290 30.21 -80.55 -83.82
CA VAL A 290 30.08 -80.74 -85.28
C VAL A 290 31.34 -81.43 -85.87
N LEU A 291 32.36 -81.70 -85.05
CA LEU A 291 33.63 -82.31 -85.46
C LEU A 291 33.92 -83.70 -84.84
N TYR A 292 32.91 -84.38 -84.30
CA TYR A 292 32.95 -85.81 -83.98
C TYR A 292 31.65 -86.49 -84.39
#